data_AF-A0A914DUI9-F1
#
_entry.id   AF-A0A914DUI9-F1
#
_cell.length_a   1.000
_cell.length_b   1.000
_cell.length_c   1.000
_cell.angle_alpha   90.00
_cell.angle_beta   90.00
_cell.angle_gamma   90.00
#
_symmetry.space_group_name_H-M   'P 1'
#
loop_
_entity.id
_entity.type
_entity.pdbx_description
1 polymer ?
#
loop_
_entity_poly.entity_id
_entity_poly.type
_entity_poly.pdbx_seq_one_letter_code
_entity_poly.pdbx_strand_id
1 'polypeptide(L)'
;MFSNFLGDQAQNIIGILENLYLDNIANNDNLAWLNFVVDIGTTFFWTGYVGRDVQLNLQNNNPDVYVYEFTYYSGADSHKLFPGWQPVTHGAETSFVFMGWDPSDVGTGKINMSDIDIAFFFGESWTNFAKTGKPTTDGSWKPATSAINNTAYYEIGWSSGARPAYRNKDQFQFNEILPNLLGGEFPRDIPDYNNGTRTGCQPTFVQGTVDPHHCYTVFNTAKNQTDATYYCSKYFITPFKLGLKNINNASENSELLSYLNSNSLGKTCTKSYIGLYSKNSKWIWQNGNGTYYNWDSGYPSSDPTATCVVINSSNGKWQNQACSLPQCYICEAVIG
;
A
#
# COMPACT_ATOMS: atom_id res chain seq x y z
N MET A 1 -13.83 12.10 0.32
CA MET A 1 -12.36 12.14 0.18
C MET A 1 -11.82 10.83 -0.40
N PHE A 2 -12.33 9.66 0.02
CA PHE A 2 -11.92 8.33 -0.48
C PHE A 2 -12.31 8.00 -1.94
N SER A 3 -13.37 8.58 -2.50
CA SER A 3 -13.88 8.22 -3.84
C SER A 3 -12.88 8.43 -4.98
N ASN A 4 -12.02 9.45 -4.88
CA ASN A 4 -11.06 9.78 -5.94
C ASN A 4 -9.85 8.83 -6.00
N PHE A 5 -9.52 8.17 -4.89
CA PHE A 5 -8.45 7.16 -4.84
C PHE A 5 -8.95 5.82 -5.37
N LEU A 6 -10.22 5.51 -5.12
CA LEU A 6 -10.83 4.23 -5.47
C LEU A 6 -11.41 4.17 -6.90
N GLY A 7 -11.62 5.33 -7.53
CA GLY A 7 -12.09 5.42 -8.92
C GLY A 7 -13.37 4.61 -9.14
N ASP A 8 -13.41 3.84 -10.24
CA ASP A 8 -14.56 3.01 -10.61
C ASP A 8 -14.83 1.85 -9.63
N GLN A 9 -13.86 1.50 -8.77
CA GLN A 9 -14.02 0.44 -7.76
C GLN A 9 -14.63 0.94 -6.44
N ALA A 10 -14.92 2.24 -6.32
CA ALA A 10 -15.39 2.83 -5.07
C ALA A 10 -16.62 2.11 -4.48
N GLN A 11 -17.63 1.79 -5.31
CA GLN A 11 -18.85 1.12 -4.85
C GLN A 11 -18.60 -0.34 -4.43
N ASN A 12 -17.76 -1.06 -5.18
CA ASN A 12 -17.39 -2.44 -4.84
C ASN A 12 -16.62 -2.48 -3.51
N ILE A 13 -15.72 -1.52 -3.30
CA ILE A 13 -14.93 -1.42 -2.06
C ILE A 13 -15.82 -1.06 -0.90
N ILE A 14 -16.71 -0.08 -1.03
CA ILE A 14 -17.67 0.27 0.02
C ILE A 14 -18.47 -0.98 0.42
N GLY A 15 -19.02 -1.72 -0.54
CA GLY A 15 -19.77 -2.96 -0.22
C GLY A 15 -18.92 -4.03 0.47
N ILE A 16 -17.64 -4.18 0.13
CA ILE A 16 -16.74 -5.12 0.82
C ILE A 16 -16.44 -4.65 2.26
N LEU A 17 -16.18 -3.36 2.45
CA LEU A 17 -15.90 -2.79 3.77
C LEU A 17 -17.13 -2.84 4.67
N GLU A 18 -18.32 -2.53 4.13
CA GLU A 18 -19.59 -2.70 4.82
C GLU A 18 -19.75 -4.15 5.30
N ASN A 19 -19.52 -5.15 4.43
CA ASN A 19 -19.60 -6.56 4.85
C ASN A 19 -18.54 -6.96 5.89
N LEU A 20 -17.38 -6.32 5.92
CA LEU A 20 -16.29 -6.67 6.84
C LEU A 20 -16.46 -6.04 8.24
N TYR A 21 -16.96 -4.81 8.28
CA TYR A 21 -17.06 -4.02 9.52
C TYR A 21 -18.49 -3.88 10.04
N LEU A 22 -19.52 -4.00 9.20
CA LEU A 22 -20.93 -3.90 9.61
C LEU A 22 -21.61 -5.27 9.63
N ASP A 23 -21.88 -5.81 10.82
CA ASP A 23 -22.72 -7.00 10.99
C ASP A 23 -24.20 -6.60 11.16
N ASN A 24 -24.97 -6.50 10.06
CA ASN A 24 -26.42 -6.25 10.08
C ASN A 24 -26.87 -5.05 10.94
N ILE A 25 -26.16 -3.92 10.83
CA ILE A 25 -26.47 -2.70 11.57
C ILE A 25 -27.70 -2.00 10.97
N ALA A 26 -28.60 -1.51 11.82
CA ALA A 26 -29.78 -0.80 11.39
C ALA A 26 -29.43 0.59 10.81
N ASN A 27 -30.15 1.03 9.78
CA ASN A 27 -29.89 2.33 9.11
C ASN A 27 -30.00 3.54 10.05
N ASN A 28 -30.67 3.41 11.20
CA ASN A 28 -30.84 4.47 12.19
C ASN A 28 -29.85 4.39 13.36
N ASP A 29 -28.94 3.42 13.37
CA ASP A 29 -27.92 3.27 14.42
C ASP A 29 -26.70 4.15 14.12
N ASN A 30 -26.84 5.44 14.43
CA ASN A 30 -25.82 6.45 14.16
C ASN A 30 -24.47 6.15 14.85
N LEU A 31 -24.48 5.48 16.02
CA LEU A 31 -23.24 5.17 16.74
C LEU A 31 -22.46 4.06 16.04
N ALA A 32 -23.15 3.02 15.58
CA ALA A 32 -22.53 1.94 14.82
C ALA A 32 -21.96 2.43 13.49
N TRP A 33 -22.66 3.35 12.80
CA TRP A 33 -22.12 4.03 11.60
C TRP A 33 -20.91 4.92 11.91
N LEU A 34 -20.91 5.61 13.05
CA LEU A 34 -19.75 6.39 13.49
C LEU A 34 -18.53 5.48 13.75
N ASN A 35 -18.73 4.38 14.48
CA ASN A 35 -17.67 3.39 14.74
C ASN A 35 -17.10 2.85 13.44
N PHE A 36 -17.96 2.49 12.48
CA PHE A 36 -17.55 2.02 11.16
C PHE A 36 -16.65 3.02 10.41
N VAL A 37 -17.05 4.29 10.35
CA VAL A 37 -16.25 5.32 9.67
C VAL A 37 -14.91 5.53 10.38
N VAL A 38 -14.91 5.50 11.71
CA VAL A 38 -13.68 5.64 12.51
C VAL A 38 -12.77 4.43 12.34
N ASP A 39 -13.29 3.20 12.35
CA ASP A 39 -12.49 1.98 12.15
C ASP A 39 -11.84 1.93 10.76
N ILE A 40 -12.57 2.31 9.70
CA ILE A 40 -12.00 2.41 8.34
C ILE A 40 -10.92 3.50 8.30
N GLY A 41 -11.17 4.65 8.92
CA GLY A 41 -10.18 5.71 9.05
C GLY A 41 -8.92 5.22 9.75
N THR A 42 -9.06 4.62 10.94
CA THR A 42 -7.99 4.04 11.75
C THR A 42 -7.18 3.02 10.95
N THR A 43 -7.86 2.12 10.24
CA THR A 43 -7.24 1.15 9.34
C THR A 43 -6.36 1.81 8.28
N PHE A 44 -6.89 2.85 7.61
CA PHE A 44 -6.22 3.42 6.46
C PHE A 44 -4.98 4.24 6.83
N PHE A 45 -5.04 5.07 7.87
CA PHE A 45 -3.89 5.95 8.18
C PHE A 45 -2.97 5.44 9.29
N TRP A 46 -3.34 4.40 10.05
CA TRP A 46 -2.52 3.98 11.20
C TRP A 46 -2.26 2.47 11.28
N THR A 47 -3.29 1.63 11.19
CA THR A 47 -3.17 0.23 11.64
C THR A 47 -3.01 -0.77 10.50
N GLY A 48 -3.51 -0.49 9.29
CA GLY A 48 -3.58 -1.45 8.19
C GLY A 48 -2.23 -1.94 7.67
N TYR A 49 -1.18 -1.13 7.77
CA TYR A 49 0.16 -1.46 7.27
C TYR A 49 1.07 -2.14 8.32
N VAL A 50 0.67 -2.17 9.60
CA VAL A 50 1.53 -2.67 10.70
C VAL A 50 1.98 -4.12 10.48
N GLY A 51 1.10 -5.02 10.03
CA GLY A 51 1.46 -6.42 9.79
C GLY A 51 2.50 -6.58 8.67
N ARG A 52 2.49 -5.68 7.68
CA ARG A 52 3.50 -5.66 6.62
C ARG A 52 4.84 -5.13 7.13
N ASP A 53 4.84 -4.08 7.95
CA ASP A 53 6.08 -3.57 8.59
C ASP A 53 6.74 -4.64 9.47
N VAL A 54 5.94 -5.39 10.23
CA VAL A 54 6.40 -6.54 11.02
C VAL A 54 7.03 -7.59 10.10
N GLN A 55 6.34 -7.97 9.03
CA GLN A 55 6.86 -8.97 8.08
C GLN A 55 8.18 -8.51 7.45
N LEU A 56 8.29 -7.25 7.05
CA LEU A 56 9.51 -6.70 6.45
C LEU A 56 10.69 -6.72 7.43
N ASN A 57 10.47 -6.39 8.70
CA ASN A 57 11.51 -6.51 9.72
C ASN A 57 11.96 -7.97 9.89
N LEU A 58 11.02 -8.91 10.00
CA LEU A 58 11.32 -10.33 10.16
C LEU A 58 12.09 -10.91 8.96
N GLN A 59 11.73 -10.51 7.74
CA GLN A 59 12.44 -10.91 6.51
C GLN A 59 13.86 -10.35 6.43
N ASN A 60 14.12 -9.20 7.05
CA ASN A 60 15.43 -8.57 7.13
C ASN A 60 16.26 -9.05 8.33
N ASN A 61 15.99 -10.27 8.82
CA ASN A 61 16.69 -10.88 9.96
C ASN A 61 16.61 -10.07 11.27
N ASN A 62 15.53 -9.31 11.47
CA ASN A 62 15.20 -8.70 12.76
C ASN A 62 14.06 -9.49 13.44
N PRO A 63 14.35 -10.50 14.28
CA PRO A 63 13.32 -11.30 14.96
C PRO A 63 12.72 -10.59 16.20
N ASP A 64 13.34 -9.53 16.68
CA ASP A 64 12.99 -8.85 17.94
C ASP A 64 12.00 -7.69 17.69
N VAL A 65 10.89 -8.00 17.02
CA VAL A 65 9.81 -7.04 16.74
C VAL A 65 8.71 -7.21 17.78
N TYR A 66 8.29 -6.14 18.45
CA TYR A 66 7.23 -6.18 19.47
C TYR A 66 6.11 -5.22 19.07
N VAL A 67 4.88 -5.73 19.07
CA VAL A 67 3.67 -4.97 18.68
C VAL A 67 2.78 -4.82 19.89
N TYR A 68 2.18 -3.63 20.05
CA TYR A 68 1.10 -3.41 21.03
C TYR A 68 -0.10 -2.73 20.40
N GLU A 69 -1.22 -2.84 21.11
CA GLU A 69 -2.41 -2.02 20.89
C GLU A 69 -2.80 -1.37 22.22
N PHE A 70 -2.91 -0.03 22.23
CA PHE A 70 -3.34 0.70 23.41
C PHE A 70 -4.86 0.90 23.35
N THR A 71 -5.58 0.25 24.26
CA THR A 71 -7.06 0.20 24.30
C THR A 71 -7.62 0.74 25.62
N TYR A 72 -6.75 1.22 26.52
CA TYR A 72 -7.13 1.80 27.79
C TYR A 72 -7.65 3.23 27.63
N TYR A 73 -8.92 3.45 27.94
CA TYR A 73 -9.50 4.80 27.98
C TYR A 73 -9.32 5.42 29.37
N SER A 74 -9.11 6.73 29.42
CA SER A 74 -8.84 7.46 30.66
C SER A 74 -9.23 8.93 30.54
N GLY A 75 -9.43 9.59 31.69
CA GLY A 75 -9.55 11.05 31.77
C GLY A 75 -8.24 11.80 31.49
N ALA A 76 -7.12 11.08 31.34
CA ALA A 76 -5.87 11.61 30.79
C ALA A 76 -6.00 11.98 29.31
N ASP A 77 -6.92 11.33 28.58
CA ASP A 77 -7.24 11.67 27.20
C ASP A 77 -8.22 12.87 27.19
N SER A 78 -7.78 14.00 26.63
CA SER A 78 -8.54 15.25 26.58
C SER A 78 -9.66 15.28 25.52
N HIS A 79 -9.83 14.19 24.76
CA HIS A 79 -10.73 14.15 23.62
C HIS A 79 -12.21 13.89 24.00
N LYS A 80 -13.11 14.21 23.06
CA LYS A 80 -14.57 14.21 23.29
C LYS A 80 -15.09 12.80 23.54
N LEU A 81 -15.75 12.61 24.69
CA LEU A 81 -16.54 11.42 24.97
C LEU A 81 -17.83 11.43 24.14
N PHE A 82 -18.17 10.30 23.54
CA PHE A 82 -19.45 10.10 22.87
C PHE A 82 -20.39 9.34 23.82
N PRO A 83 -21.68 9.73 23.95
CA PRO A 83 -22.62 8.93 24.73
C PRO A 83 -22.67 7.48 24.22
N GLY A 84 -22.37 6.52 25.09
CA GLY A 84 -22.31 5.10 24.73
C GLY A 84 -21.00 4.62 24.10
N TRP A 85 -20.01 5.50 23.91
CA TRP A 85 -18.71 5.11 23.35
C TRP A 85 -17.55 5.98 23.85
N GLN A 86 -16.52 5.31 24.36
CA GLN A 86 -15.31 5.94 24.87
C GLN A 86 -14.12 5.52 23.99
N PRO A 87 -13.86 6.24 22.89
CA PRO A 87 -12.73 5.93 22.03
C PRO A 87 -11.42 6.25 22.73
N VAL A 88 -10.39 5.44 22.44
CA VAL A 88 -9.00 5.81 22.67
C VAL A 88 -8.52 6.52 21.42
N THR A 89 -8.14 7.78 21.56
CA THR A 89 -7.81 8.61 20.41
C THR A 89 -6.31 8.60 20.11
N HIS A 90 -5.96 9.13 18.94
CA HIS A 90 -4.57 9.18 18.49
C HIS A 90 -3.69 9.98 19.45
N GLY A 91 -2.67 9.31 20.00
CA GLY A 91 -1.70 9.90 20.93
C GLY A 91 -2.09 9.78 22.40
N ALA A 92 -3.24 9.19 22.74
CA ALA A 92 -3.69 9.01 24.12
C ALA A 92 -2.67 8.24 24.97
N GLU A 93 -1.93 7.30 24.36
CA GLU A 93 -0.91 6.48 25.00
C GLU A 93 0.31 7.28 25.47
N THR A 94 0.58 8.43 24.86
CA THR A 94 1.77 9.26 25.16
C THR A 94 1.78 9.73 26.61
N SER A 95 0.60 10.08 27.15
CA SER A 95 0.42 10.47 28.54
C SER A 95 0.82 9.35 29.51
N PHE A 96 0.71 8.08 29.10
CA PHE A 96 1.05 6.92 29.93
C PHE A 96 2.53 6.53 29.83
N VAL A 97 3.21 6.88 28.73
CA VAL A 97 4.66 6.72 28.63
C VAL A 97 5.39 7.77 29.48
N PHE A 98 4.89 9.02 29.46
CA PHE A 98 5.58 10.17 30.06
C PHE A 98 4.95 10.70 31.35
N MET A 99 3.85 10.09 31.82
CA MET A 99 3.03 10.64 32.91
C MET A 99 2.64 12.10 32.63
N GLY A 100 2.16 12.35 31.41
CA GLY A 100 1.93 13.67 30.83
C GLY A 100 0.71 14.43 31.36
N TRP A 101 0.37 14.28 32.64
CA TRP A 101 -0.74 14.98 33.30
C TRP A 101 -0.25 15.88 34.42
N ASP A 102 -1.12 16.79 34.87
CA ASP A 102 -0.84 17.60 36.06
C ASP A 102 -0.91 16.71 37.31
N PRO A 103 0.12 16.69 38.19
CA PRO A 103 0.08 15.91 39.43
C PRO A 103 -1.13 16.23 40.33
N SER A 104 -1.69 17.45 40.23
CA SER A 104 -2.89 17.84 40.97
C SER A 104 -4.17 17.16 40.46
N ASP A 105 -4.16 16.56 39.27
CA ASP A 105 -5.29 15.80 38.73
C ASP A 105 -5.44 14.40 39.37
N VAL A 106 -4.41 13.91 40.09
CA VAL A 106 -4.40 12.57 40.69
C VAL A 106 -5.39 12.50 41.87
N GLY A 107 -6.31 11.53 41.81
CA GLY A 107 -7.35 11.33 42.81
C GLY A 107 -8.55 12.27 42.67
N THR A 108 -8.56 13.14 41.67
CA THR A 108 -9.69 14.05 41.38
C THR A 108 -10.83 13.39 40.60
N GLY A 109 -10.62 12.15 40.15
CA GLY A 109 -11.49 11.45 39.19
C GLY A 109 -11.02 11.60 37.73
N LYS A 110 -10.20 12.60 37.43
CA LYS A 110 -9.57 12.76 36.10
C LYS A 110 -8.43 11.77 35.89
N ILE A 111 -7.55 11.64 36.89
CA ILE A 111 -6.50 10.62 36.96
C ILE A 111 -6.73 9.79 38.22
N ASN A 112 -6.87 8.49 38.04
CA ASN A 112 -7.16 7.49 39.06
C ASN A 112 -5.97 6.53 39.23
N MET A 113 -6.00 5.69 40.27
CA MET A 113 -4.88 4.77 40.54
C MET A 113 -4.64 3.78 39.40
N SER A 114 -5.70 3.32 38.71
CA SER A 114 -5.55 2.46 37.54
C SER A 114 -4.79 3.14 36.40
N ASP A 115 -4.89 4.47 36.26
CA ASP A 115 -4.10 5.21 35.26
C ASP A 115 -2.61 5.19 35.63
N ILE A 116 -2.32 5.31 36.92
CA ILE A 116 -0.96 5.21 37.47
C ILE A 116 -0.39 3.81 37.26
N ASP A 117 -1.17 2.76 37.51
CA ASP A 117 -0.74 1.36 37.31
C ASP A 117 -0.41 1.08 35.84
N ILE A 118 -1.26 1.53 34.91
CA ILE A 118 -1.01 1.40 33.47
C ILE A 118 0.25 2.17 33.06
N ALA A 119 0.44 3.40 33.55
CA ALA A 119 1.62 4.19 33.22
C ALA A 119 2.91 3.61 33.79
N PHE A 120 2.88 3.03 35.00
CA PHE A 120 4.03 2.32 35.53
C PHE A 120 4.38 1.10 34.69
N PHE A 121 3.40 0.25 34.37
CA PHE A 121 3.63 -0.91 33.51
C PHE A 121 4.18 -0.49 32.14
N PHE A 122 3.58 0.53 31.50
CA PHE A 122 3.94 0.91 30.16
C PHE A 122 5.31 1.61 30.12
N GLY A 123 5.56 2.53 31.05
CA GLY A 123 6.87 3.18 31.23
C GLY A 123 7.98 2.18 31.55
N GLU A 124 7.71 1.22 32.45
CA GLU A 124 8.63 0.10 32.72
C GLU A 124 8.91 -0.68 31.43
N SER A 125 7.87 -1.02 30.66
CA SER A 125 8.00 -1.78 29.42
C SER A 125 8.88 -1.07 28.40
N TRP A 126 8.70 0.23 28.19
CA TRP A 126 9.55 1.05 27.35
C TRP A 126 11.01 1.08 27.83
N THR A 127 11.23 1.24 29.14
CA THR A 127 12.59 1.29 29.69
C THR A 127 13.30 -0.06 29.64
N ASN A 128 12.56 -1.16 29.82
CA ASN A 128 13.07 -2.52 29.68
C ASN A 128 13.48 -2.80 28.23
N PHE A 129 12.63 -2.40 27.27
CA PHE A 129 12.96 -2.53 25.85
C PHE A 129 14.23 -1.73 25.51
N ALA A 130 14.35 -0.49 25.98
CA ALA A 130 15.55 0.32 25.75
C ALA A 130 16.84 -0.31 26.35
N LYS A 131 16.74 -0.97 27.51
CA LYS A 131 17.88 -1.60 28.20
C LYS A 131 18.25 -2.97 27.64
N THR A 132 17.27 -3.74 27.17
CA THR A 132 17.43 -5.19 26.97
C THR A 132 16.92 -5.70 25.63
N GLY A 133 16.24 -4.87 24.84
CA GLY A 133 15.53 -5.30 23.63
C GLY A 133 14.22 -6.07 23.90
N LYS A 134 13.79 -6.19 25.16
CA LYS A 134 12.57 -6.91 25.56
C LYS A 134 11.67 -6.01 26.41
N PRO A 135 10.38 -5.86 26.10
CA PRO A 135 9.48 -5.02 26.89
C PRO A 135 9.23 -5.56 28.29
N THR A 136 9.26 -6.88 28.48
CA THR A 136 9.00 -7.51 29.79
C THR A 136 10.14 -8.43 30.19
N THR A 137 10.45 -8.47 31.48
CA THR A 137 11.53 -9.30 32.04
C THR A 137 11.10 -10.76 32.24
N ASP A 138 9.80 -10.99 32.42
CA ASP A 138 9.20 -12.31 32.61
C ASP A 138 8.82 -13.01 31.29
N GLY A 139 8.94 -12.31 30.15
CA GLY A 139 8.60 -12.83 28.83
C GLY A 139 7.09 -12.91 28.55
N SER A 140 6.26 -12.24 29.35
CA SER A 140 4.81 -12.16 29.12
C SER A 140 4.48 -11.45 27.80
N TRP A 141 5.29 -10.47 27.39
CA TRP A 141 5.23 -9.84 26.07
C TRP A 141 6.19 -10.52 25.09
N LYS A 142 5.61 -11.31 24.18
CA LYS A 142 6.35 -12.09 23.17
C LYS A 142 6.59 -11.27 21.90
N PRO A 143 7.68 -11.53 21.17
CA PRO A 143 7.89 -10.92 19.86
C PRO A 143 6.81 -11.37 18.87
N ALA A 144 6.56 -10.52 17.88
CA ALA A 144 5.62 -10.74 16.80
C ALA A 144 6.06 -11.90 15.89
N THR A 145 5.07 -12.60 15.35
CA THR A 145 5.27 -13.75 14.45
C THR A 145 5.04 -13.38 12.99
N SER A 146 5.59 -14.17 12.05
CA SER A 146 5.72 -13.86 10.61
C SER A 146 4.45 -13.81 9.77
N ALA A 147 3.28 -14.10 10.35
CA ALA A 147 2.03 -14.11 9.60
C ALA A 147 1.37 -12.72 9.64
N ILE A 148 1.34 -12.01 8.49
CA ILE A 148 0.76 -10.66 8.33
C ILE A 148 -0.63 -10.56 8.98
N ASN A 149 -1.48 -11.58 8.78
CA ASN A 149 -2.86 -11.62 9.28
C ASN A 149 -3.01 -12.32 10.64
N ASN A 150 -1.91 -12.71 11.27
CA ASN A 150 -1.87 -13.36 12.58
C ASN A 150 -0.68 -12.87 13.42
N THR A 151 -0.40 -11.57 13.33
CA THR A 151 0.65 -10.90 14.10
C THR A 151 0.30 -10.95 15.59
N ALA A 152 1.12 -11.63 16.39
CA ALA A 152 0.98 -11.58 17.84
C ALA A 152 1.30 -10.17 18.37
N TYR A 153 0.52 -9.70 19.33
CA TYR A 153 0.70 -8.38 19.96
C TYR A 153 0.38 -8.43 21.45
N TYR A 154 0.68 -7.33 22.14
CA TYR A 154 0.28 -7.13 23.53
C TYR A 154 -0.75 -6.01 23.62
N GLU A 155 -1.92 -6.33 24.15
CA GLU A 155 -2.94 -5.35 24.43
C GLU A 155 -2.61 -4.64 25.74
N ILE A 156 -2.62 -3.32 25.74
CA ILE A 156 -2.44 -2.47 26.92
C ILE A 156 -3.80 -1.81 27.17
N GLY A 157 -4.53 -2.36 28.13
CA GLY A 157 -5.95 -2.10 28.33
C GLY A 157 -6.40 -2.42 29.75
N TRP A 158 -7.71 -2.41 29.98
CA TRP A 158 -8.30 -2.90 31.23
C TRP A 158 -8.05 -4.39 31.48
N SER A 159 -7.69 -5.15 30.44
CA SER A 159 -7.34 -6.56 30.52
C SER A 159 -6.04 -6.84 29.77
N SER A 160 -4.98 -6.13 30.15
CA SER A 160 -3.67 -6.23 29.49
C SER A 160 -3.17 -7.67 29.34
N GLY A 161 -2.53 -7.97 28.21
CA GLY A 161 -1.96 -9.27 27.96
C GLY A 161 -1.70 -9.58 26.49
N ALA A 162 -1.02 -10.70 26.25
CA ALA A 162 -0.76 -11.18 24.90
C ALA A 162 -2.07 -11.55 24.19
N ARG A 163 -2.15 -11.21 22.90
CA ARG A 163 -3.28 -11.47 22.02
C ARG A 163 -2.78 -12.01 20.67
N PRO A 164 -3.50 -12.95 20.05
CA PRO A 164 -3.26 -13.33 18.67
C PRO A 164 -3.87 -12.30 17.70
N ALA A 165 -3.34 -12.22 16.49
CA ALA A 165 -3.95 -11.53 15.36
C ALA A 165 -4.29 -10.04 15.59
N TYR A 166 -3.26 -9.21 15.72
CA TYR A 166 -3.35 -7.75 15.75
C TYR A 166 -4.26 -7.22 14.64
N ARG A 167 -5.38 -6.62 15.04
CA ARG A 167 -6.37 -5.97 14.18
C ARG A 167 -6.58 -6.68 12.84
N ASN A 168 -6.96 -7.96 12.92
CA ASN A 168 -7.07 -8.85 11.77
C ASN A 168 -7.94 -8.33 10.61
N LYS A 169 -9.04 -7.60 10.89
CA LYS A 169 -9.88 -6.96 9.87
C LYS A 169 -9.09 -5.89 9.09
N ASP A 170 -8.37 -5.05 9.81
CA ASP A 170 -7.53 -4.00 9.25
C ASP A 170 -6.41 -4.59 8.38
N GLN A 171 -5.74 -5.62 8.89
CA GLN A 171 -4.69 -6.33 8.14
C GLN A 171 -5.26 -7.00 6.88
N PHE A 172 -6.42 -7.63 6.96
CA PHE A 172 -7.06 -8.28 5.82
C PHE A 172 -7.51 -7.26 4.76
N GLN A 173 -8.13 -6.15 5.18
CA GLN A 173 -8.50 -5.06 4.28
C GLN A 173 -7.27 -4.53 3.52
N PHE A 174 -6.21 -4.21 4.25
CA PHE A 174 -5.05 -3.51 3.69
C PHE A 174 -4.10 -4.43 2.93
N ASN A 175 -3.94 -5.68 3.36
CA ASN A 175 -2.96 -6.60 2.77
C ASN A 175 -3.56 -7.56 1.74
N GLU A 176 -4.88 -7.76 1.72
CA GLU A 176 -5.54 -8.66 0.77
C GLU A 176 -6.54 -7.91 -0.12
N ILE A 177 -7.53 -7.23 0.46
CA ILE A 177 -8.65 -6.64 -0.30
C ILE A 177 -8.16 -5.53 -1.22
N LEU A 178 -7.50 -4.53 -0.66
CA LEU A 178 -7.08 -3.35 -1.40
C LEU A 178 -6.02 -3.65 -2.49
N PRO A 179 -4.96 -4.45 -2.26
CA PRO A 179 -4.04 -4.87 -3.32
C PRO A 179 -4.77 -5.60 -4.45
N ASN A 180 -5.62 -6.59 -4.14
CA ASN A 180 -6.31 -7.37 -5.16
C ASN A 180 -7.23 -6.49 -6.03
N LEU A 181 -7.88 -5.49 -5.44
CA LEU A 181 -8.76 -4.56 -6.15
C LEU A 181 -8.01 -3.49 -6.94
N LEU A 182 -6.82 -3.10 -6.47
CA LEU A 182 -5.93 -2.16 -7.17
C LEU A 182 -5.02 -2.85 -8.19
N GLY A 183 -5.10 -4.17 -8.30
CA GLY A 183 -4.42 -4.94 -9.33
C GLY A 183 -3.14 -5.63 -8.92
N GLY A 184 -3.12 -6.13 -7.69
CA GLY A 184 -2.07 -6.93 -7.08
C GLY A 184 -1.09 -6.13 -6.21
N GLU A 185 -1.12 -4.79 -6.24
CA GLU A 185 -0.06 -3.97 -5.62
C GLU A 185 -0.61 -2.64 -5.05
N PHE A 186 -0.52 -2.46 -3.73
CA PHE A 186 -0.43 -1.11 -3.14
C PHE A 186 0.85 -0.43 -3.65
N PRO A 187 0.98 0.92 -3.65
CA PRO A 187 2.23 1.57 -4.02
C PRO A 187 3.33 1.01 -3.11
N ARG A 188 4.15 0.14 -3.70
CA ARG A 188 5.33 -0.42 -3.05
C ARG A 188 6.24 0.76 -2.78
N ASP A 189 6.71 0.82 -1.54
CA ASP A 189 7.65 1.77 -0.93
C ASP A 189 8.00 2.98 -1.81
N ILE A 190 7.70 4.18 -1.31
CA ILE A 190 8.44 5.36 -1.74
C ILE A 190 9.77 5.31 -0.95
N PRO A 191 10.92 4.89 -1.51
CA PRO A 191 12.19 5.05 -0.84
C PRO A 191 12.35 6.52 -0.49
N ASP A 192 12.67 6.71 0.79
CA ASP A 192 12.94 7.95 1.50
C ASP A 192 13.31 9.11 0.58
N TYR A 193 12.47 10.15 0.60
CA TYR A 193 12.82 11.48 0.10
C TYR A 193 13.73 12.16 1.12
N ASN A 194 14.91 11.60 1.37
CA ASN A 194 15.90 12.23 2.25
C ASN A 194 17.19 12.48 1.47
N ASN A 195 17.28 13.71 0.93
CA ASN A 195 18.49 14.38 0.43
C ASN A 195 19.27 13.72 -0.72
N GLY A 196 19.00 14.19 -1.95
CA GLY A 196 19.98 14.26 -3.03
C GLY A 196 20.13 12.98 -3.87
N THR A 197 19.86 13.10 -5.18
CA THR A 197 20.17 12.12 -6.26
C THR A 197 19.80 10.67 -5.95
N ARG A 198 18.61 10.25 -6.38
CA ARG A 198 18.23 8.83 -6.40
C ARG A 198 19.12 8.07 -7.38
N THR A 199 19.97 7.19 -6.86
CA THR A 199 20.78 6.27 -7.65
C THR A 199 20.09 4.90 -7.74
N GLY A 200 18.99 4.79 -8.50
CA GLY A 200 18.41 3.48 -8.82
C GLY A 200 16.90 3.42 -8.99
N CYS A 201 16.43 2.26 -9.45
CA CYS A 201 15.01 1.96 -9.63
C CYS A 201 14.29 1.65 -8.32
N GLN A 202 12.98 1.85 -8.32
CA GLN A 202 12.11 1.34 -7.27
C GLN A 202 12.29 -0.19 -7.11
N PRO A 203 12.08 -0.78 -5.91
CA PRO A 203 12.28 -2.22 -5.67
C PRO A 203 11.53 -3.17 -6.62
N THR A 204 10.58 -2.62 -7.35
CA THR A 204 9.57 -3.32 -8.15
C THR A 204 9.73 -3.06 -9.64
N PHE A 205 10.58 -2.09 -9.98
CA PHE A 205 10.99 -1.78 -11.32
C PHE A 205 12.36 -2.39 -11.55
N VAL A 206 12.55 -2.97 -12.72
CA VAL A 206 13.87 -3.38 -13.16
C VAL A 206 14.55 -2.20 -13.84
N GLN A 207 15.85 -2.03 -13.57
CA GLN A 207 16.68 -1.08 -14.31
C GLN A 207 17.00 -1.66 -15.69
N GLY A 208 16.81 -0.85 -16.72
CA GLY A 208 17.25 -1.19 -18.07
C GLY A 208 18.76 -1.36 -18.09
N THR A 209 19.24 -2.42 -18.73
CA THR A 209 20.66 -2.62 -19.02
C THR A 209 21.05 -1.93 -20.33
N VAL A 210 20.09 -1.78 -21.25
CA VAL A 210 20.29 -1.06 -22.52
C VAL A 210 20.28 0.47 -22.31
N ASP A 211 19.35 0.96 -21.49
CA ASP A 211 19.33 2.34 -21.00
C ASP A 211 19.19 2.36 -19.47
N PRO A 212 20.31 2.52 -18.74
CA PRO A 212 20.33 2.53 -17.28
C PRO A 212 19.58 3.70 -16.64
N HIS A 213 19.21 4.74 -17.39
CA HIS A 213 18.39 5.82 -16.85
C HIS A 213 16.90 5.46 -16.84
N HIS A 214 16.52 4.31 -17.39
CA HIS A 214 15.13 3.91 -17.50
C HIS A 214 14.84 2.68 -16.63
N CYS A 215 13.80 2.79 -15.83
CA CYS A 215 13.23 1.72 -15.00
C CYS A 215 11.90 1.29 -15.58
N TYR A 216 11.54 0.01 -15.51
CA TYR A 216 10.21 -0.43 -15.95
C TYR A 216 9.68 -1.65 -15.20
N THR A 217 8.36 -1.82 -15.21
CA THR A 217 7.68 -3.00 -14.65
C THR A 217 6.36 -3.30 -15.37
N VAL A 218 5.94 -4.57 -15.35
CA VAL A 218 4.67 -5.03 -15.94
C VAL A 218 3.59 -5.20 -14.87
N PHE A 219 2.38 -4.77 -15.19
CA PHE A 219 1.18 -4.97 -14.39
C PHE A 219 0.22 -5.90 -15.13
N ASN A 220 -0.31 -6.91 -14.42
CA ASN A 220 -1.20 -7.90 -15.00
C ASN A 220 -2.70 -7.59 -14.82
N THR A 221 -3.04 -6.47 -14.19
CA THR A 221 -4.42 -5.99 -14.15
C THR A 221 -4.82 -5.44 -15.50
N ALA A 222 -5.78 -6.10 -16.15
CA ALA A 222 -6.22 -5.66 -17.46
C ALA A 222 -6.91 -4.27 -17.38
N LYS A 223 -6.38 -3.29 -18.12
CA LYS A 223 -6.92 -1.93 -18.23
C LYS A 223 -7.01 -1.53 -19.69
N ASN A 224 -7.95 -0.66 -20.04
CA ASN A 224 -7.90 0.03 -21.32
C ASN A 224 -6.65 0.95 -21.37
N GLN A 225 -6.26 1.41 -22.55
CA GLN A 225 -5.02 2.16 -22.70
C GLN A 225 -5.02 3.51 -21.96
N THR A 226 -6.18 4.17 -21.87
CA THR A 226 -6.31 5.46 -21.19
C THR A 226 -6.06 5.31 -19.69
N ASP A 227 -6.68 4.31 -19.06
CA ASP A 227 -6.50 4.01 -17.64
C ASP A 227 -5.10 3.50 -17.33
N ALA A 228 -4.51 2.70 -18.23
CA ALA A 228 -3.12 2.24 -18.10
C ALA A 228 -2.14 3.42 -18.17
N THR A 229 -2.32 4.34 -19.13
CA THR A 229 -1.52 5.56 -19.23
C THR A 229 -1.66 6.43 -17.99
N TYR A 230 -2.91 6.62 -17.54
CA TYR A 230 -3.21 7.38 -16.34
C TYR A 230 -2.52 6.76 -15.11
N TYR A 231 -2.63 5.44 -14.95
CA TYR A 231 -2.01 4.70 -13.86
C TYR A 231 -0.48 4.87 -13.86
N CYS A 232 0.18 4.70 -15.00
CA CYS A 232 1.61 4.93 -15.08
C CYS A 232 1.98 6.39 -14.75
N SER A 233 1.15 7.36 -15.15
CA SER A 233 1.46 8.80 -14.99
C SER A 233 1.19 9.39 -13.59
N LYS A 234 0.25 8.83 -12.80
CA LYS A 234 -0.31 9.52 -11.62
C LYS A 234 0.23 9.05 -10.26
N TYR A 235 0.78 7.84 -10.17
CA TYR A 235 1.00 7.20 -8.86
C TYR A 235 2.34 7.52 -8.17
N PHE A 236 3.15 8.46 -8.67
CA PHE A 236 4.35 8.92 -7.94
C PHE A 236 4.40 10.45 -7.85
N ILE A 237 4.23 10.95 -6.62
CA ILE A 237 4.51 12.33 -6.23
C ILE A 237 6.04 12.46 -6.13
N THR A 238 6.77 12.65 -7.23
CA THR A 238 8.23 12.97 -7.27
C THR A 238 8.63 13.28 -8.74
N PRO A 239 9.80 13.90 -9.05
CA PRO A 239 10.06 14.58 -10.33
C PRO A 239 10.24 13.65 -11.56
N PHE A 240 9.86 12.38 -11.48
CA PHE A 240 10.06 11.41 -12.55
C PHE A 240 8.92 11.47 -13.56
N LYS A 241 9.26 11.55 -14.85
CA LYS A 241 8.29 11.35 -15.93
C LYS A 241 7.98 9.85 -16.01
N LEU A 242 6.85 9.45 -15.46
CA LEU A 242 6.33 8.09 -15.65
C LEU A 242 5.29 8.04 -16.77
N GLY A 243 5.34 6.98 -17.56
CA GLY A 243 4.43 6.72 -18.68
C GLY A 243 4.41 5.26 -19.06
N LEU A 244 3.74 4.91 -20.15
CA LEU A 244 3.87 3.55 -20.71
C LEU A 244 5.27 3.38 -21.32
N LYS A 245 5.79 2.16 -21.28
CA LYS A 245 7.15 1.83 -21.72
C LYS A 245 7.41 2.25 -23.16
N ASN A 246 8.40 3.11 -23.36
CA ASN A 246 8.93 3.42 -24.68
C ASN A 246 9.97 2.36 -25.09
N ILE A 247 10.06 2.08 -26.39
CA ILE A 247 11.03 1.14 -26.95
C ILE A 247 11.72 1.81 -28.14
N ASN A 248 12.95 2.28 -27.92
CA ASN A 248 13.64 3.13 -28.89
C ASN A 248 14.48 2.34 -29.89
N ASN A 249 14.75 1.06 -29.63
CA ASN A 249 15.60 0.21 -30.48
C ASN A 249 15.34 -1.29 -30.25
N ALA A 250 15.97 -2.12 -31.09
CA ALA A 250 15.83 -3.57 -31.05
C ALA A 250 16.42 -4.21 -29.78
N SER A 251 17.44 -3.60 -29.18
CA SER A 251 18.03 -4.08 -27.93
C SER A 251 17.06 -3.91 -26.76
N GLU A 252 16.44 -2.74 -26.61
CA GLU A 252 15.39 -2.50 -25.61
C GLU A 252 14.19 -3.45 -25.81
N ASN A 253 13.78 -3.71 -27.05
CA ASN A 253 12.71 -4.65 -27.33
C ASN A 253 13.06 -6.08 -26.87
N SER A 254 14.30 -6.51 -27.15
CA SER A 254 14.76 -7.86 -26.81
C SER A 254 14.92 -8.03 -25.30
N GLU A 255 15.42 -7.00 -24.62
CA GLU A 255 15.48 -6.95 -23.17
C GLU A 255 14.08 -7.04 -22.55
N LEU A 256 13.13 -6.23 -23.04
CA LEU A 256 11.77 -6.23 -22.54
C LEU A 256 11.09 -7.59 -22.74
N LEU A 257 11.33 -8.26 -23.86
CA LEU A 257 10.85 -9.62 -24.11
C LEU A 257 11.43 -10.63 -23.09
N SER A 258 12.73 -10.53 -22.77
CA SER A 258 13.36 -11.37 -21.76
C SER A 258 12.77 -11.12 -20.36
N TYR A 259 12.54 -9.84 -20.02
CA TYR A 259 11.89 -9.45 -18.79
C TYR A 259 10.47 -10.04 -18.67
N LEU A 260 9.62 -9.89 -19.70
CA LEU A 260 8.26 -10.43 -19.70
C LEU A 260 8.24 -11.95 -19.53
N ASN A 261 9.21 -12.66 -20.12
CA ASN A 261 9.30 -14.12 -20.04
C ASN A 261 9.92 -14.65 -18.73
N SER A 262 10.65 -13.81 -17.99
CA SER A 262 11.27 -14.19 -16.72
C SER A 262 10.43 -13.76 -15.50
N ASN A 263 9.75 -12.62 -15.60
CA ASN A 263 8.89 -12.07 -14.56
C ASN A 263 7.60 -12.89 -14.38
N SER A 264 7.22 -13.17 -13.13
CA SER A 264 6.03 -13.96 -12.81
C SER A 264 4.72 -13.32 -13.30
N LEU A 265 4.59 -11.99 -13.21
CA LEU A 265 3.44 -11.25 -13.72
C LEU A 265 3.46 -11.20 -15.25
N GLY A 266 4.63 -10.96 -15.84
CA GLY A 266 4.83 -10.93 -17.28
C GLY A 266 4.40 -12.23 -17.97
N LYS A 267 4.69 -13.38 -17.37
CA LYS A 267 4.26 -14.70 -17.85
C LYS A 267 2.73 -14.88 -17.92
N THR A 268 1.98 -14.16 -17.09
CA THR A 268 0.51 -14.20 -17.11
C THR A 268 -0.10 -13.30 -18.19
N CYS A 269 0.72 -12.42 -18.78
CA CYS A 269 0.29 -11.42 -19.75
C CYS A 269 0.68 -11.84 -21.17
N THR A 270 -0.29 -12.22 -22.00
CA THR A 270 -0.03 -12.49 -23.43
C THR A 270 0.26 -11.21 -24.20
N LYS A 271 -0.44 -10.12 -23.89
CA LYS A 271 -0.28 -8.81 -24.54
C LYS A 271 -0.23 -7.71 -23.49
N SER A 272 0.63 -6.73 -23.70
CA SER A 272 0.77 -5.59 -22.80
C SER A 272 0.87 -4.27 -23.54
N TYR A 273 0.19 -3.23 -23.06
CA TYR A 273 0.30 -1.87 -23.59
C TYR A 273 1.71 -1.31 -23.44
N ILE A 274 2.17 -0.64 -24.50
CA ILE A 274 3.42 0.14 -24.58
C ILE A 274 3.11 1.60 -24.95
N GLY A 275 4.10 2.48 -24.84
CA GLY A 275 3.96 3.93 -25.02
C GLY A 275 3.75 4.41 -26.47
N LEU A 276 3.57 3.50 -27.43
CA LEU A 276 3.32 3.83 -28.82
C LEU A 276 1.82 3.94 -29.10
N TYR A 277 1.40 5.03 -29.73
CA TYR A 277 0.02 5.24 -30.16
C TYR A 277 -0.04 6.02 -31.49
N SER A 278 -1.19 5.95 -32.17
CA SER A 278 -1.45 6.67 -33.41
C SER A 278 -2.27 7.93 -33.14
N LYS A 279 -1.81 9.06 -33.67
CA LYS A 279 -2.55 10.32 -33.70
C LYS A 279 -2.44 10.93 -35.09
N ASN A 280 -3.58 11.28 -35.69
CA ASN A 280 -3.64 11.80 -37.07
C ASN A 280 -2.88 10.91 -38.08
N SER A 281 -3.07 9.59 -37.97
CA SER A 281 -2.43 8.57 -38.82
C SER A 281 -0.89 8.54 -38.72
N LYS A 282 -0.32 9.05 -37.64
CA LYS A 282 1.12 8.98 -37.34
C LYS A 282 1.34 8.25 -36.02
N TRP A 283 2.28 7.30 -36.03
CA TRP A 283 2.75 6.62 -34.83
C TRP A 283 3.70 7.52 -34.04
N ILE A 284 3.39 7.73 -32.77
CA ILE A 284 4.10 8.64 -31.87
C ILE A 284 4.31 7.95 -30.53
N TRP A 285 5.52 8.06 -30.00
CA TRP A 285 5.85 7.64 -28.64
C TRP A 285 5.42 8.70 -27.63
N GLN A 286 4.96 8.30 -26.45
CA GLN A 286 4.52 9.22 -25.39
C GLN A 286 5.62 10.19 -24.94
N ASN A 287 6.90 9.79 -25.03
CA ASN A 287 8.05 10.67 -24.75
C ASN A 287 8.38 11.66 -25.88
N GLY A 288 7.71 11.53 -27.04
CA GLY A 288 7.84 12.42 -28.19
C GLY A 288 8.99 12.09 -29.15
N ASN A 289 9.81 11.05 -28.93
CA ASN A 289 10.94 10.76 -29.82
C ASN A 289 11.25 9.25 -29.92
N GLY A 290 11.15 8.70 -31.12
CA GLY A 290 11.50 7.30 -31.43
C GLY A 290 11.05 6.92 -32.85
N THR A 291 11.93 6.24 -33.60
CA THR A 291 11.67 5.82 -35.00
C THR A 291 11.65 4.30 -35.18
N TYR A 292 11.89 3.57 -34.09
CA TYR A 292 11.93 2.11 -34.10
C TYR A 292 10.52 1.52 -34.07
N TYR A 293 10.33 0.48 -34.88
CA TYR A 293 9.10 -0.30 -34.95
C TYR A 293 9.41 -1.79 -34.98
N ASN A 294 8.68 -2.59 -34.21
CA ASN A 294 8.77 -4.04 -34.22
C ASN A 294 7.41 -4.71 -34.50
N TRP A 295 6.71 -4.21 -35.52
CA TRP A 295 5.39 -4.72 -35.91
C TRP A 295 5.41 -6.22 -36.20
N ASP A 296 4.32 -6.88 -35.81
CA ASP A 296 4.01 -8.25 -36.20
C ASP A 296 3.57 -8.32 -37.67
N SER A 297 3.57 -9.51 -38.24
CA SER A 297 3.10 -9.71 -39.62
C SER A 297 1.64 -9.28 -39.76
N GLY A 298 1.34 -8.45 -40.76
CA GLY A 298 0.00 -7.88 -40.96
C GLY A 298 -0.30 -6.64 -40.12
N TYR A 299 0.66 -6.14 -39.35
CA TYR A 299 0.53 -4.93 -38.55
C TYR A 299 1.48 -3.81 -39.03
N PRO A 300 1.11 -2.53 -38.81
CA PRO A 300 -0.14 -2.07 -38.25
C PRO A 300 -1.34 -2.37 -39.17
N SER A 301 -2.46 -2.77 -38.59
CA SER A 301 -3.72 -2.92 -39.28
C SER A 301 -4.21 -1.57 -39.80
N SER A 302 -4.95 -1.60 -40.91
CA SER A 302 -5.56 -0.43 -41.53
C SER A 302 -6.82 0.07 -40.82
N ASP A 303 -7.21 -0.57 -39.70
CA ASP A 303 -8.36 -0.16 -38.90
C ASP A 303 -8.10 1.23 -38.27
N PRO A 304 -8.87 2.28 -38.64
CA PRO A 304 -8.66 3.62 -38.13
C PRO A 304 -8.97 3.74 -36.63
N THR A 305 -9.68 2.78 -36.03
CA THR A 305 -9.96 2.73 -34.59
C THR A 305 -8.84 2.06 -33.79
N ALA A 306 -7.95 1.32 -34.46
CA ALA A 306 -6.84 0.61 -33.85
C ALA A 306 -5.64 1.54 -33.64
N THR A 307 -5.75 2.47 -32.69
CA THR A 307 -4.74 3.52 -32.46
C THR A 307 -3.77 3.23 -31.32
N CYS A 308 -3.97 2.17 -30.53
CA CYS A 308 -3.11 1.82 -29.40
C CYS A 308 -2.30 0.55 -29.68
N VAL A 309 -1.08 0.47 -29.14
CA VAL A 309 -0.14 -0.62 -29.45
C VAL A 309 0.14 -1.48 -28.23
N VAL A 310 0.18 -2.80 -28.47
CA VAL A 310 0.58 -3.80 -27.49
C VAL A 310 1.77 -4.61 -27.99
N ILE A 311 2.64 -5.02 -27.07
CA ILE A 311 3.69 -6.03 -27.30
C ILE A 311 3.15 -7.42 -26.93
N ASN A 312 3.42 -8.41 -27.77
CA ASN A 312 3.16 -9.82 -27.49
C ASN A 312 4.35 -10.43 -26.74
N SER A 313 4.11 -11.00 -25.56
CA SER A 313 5.17 -11.58 -24.72
C SER A 313 5.80 -12.86 -25.30
N SER A 314 5.16 -13.52 -26.26
CA SER A 314 5.69 -14.76 -26.86
C SER A 314 6.79 -14.51 -27.89
N ASN A 315 6.76 -13.37 -28.60
CA ASN A 315 7.66 -13.08 -29.72
C ASN A 315 8.21 -11.65 -29.73
N GLY A 316 7.76 -10.80 -28.81
CA GLY A 316 8.16 -9.39 -28.70
C GLY A 316 7.65 -8.49 -29.82
N LYS A 317 6.74 -8.98 -30.68
CA LYS A 317 6.18 -8.25 -31.82
C LYS A 317 4.98 -7.40 -31.42
N TRP A 318 4.75 -6.34 -32.17
CA TRP A 318 3.76 -5.31 -31.82
C TRP A 318 2.52 -5.40 -32.70
N GLN A 319 1.37 -5.15 -32.09
CA GLN A 319 0.07 -5.14 -32.76
C GLN A 319 -0.68 -3.87 -32.37
N ASN A 320 -1.27 -3.16 -33.33
CA ASN A 320 -2.21 -2.10 -33.03
C ASN A 320 -3.62 -2.67 -32.85
N GLN A 321 -4.37 -2.07 -31.93
CA GLN A 321 -5.72 -2.49 -31.60
C GLN A 321 -6.53 -1.34 -31.00
N ALA A 322 -7.83 -1.54 -30.84
CA ALA A 322 -8.71 -0.57 -30.19
C ALA A 322 -8.22 -0.29 -28.76
N CYS A 323 -8.12 0.99 -28.41
CA CYS A 323 -7.64 1.44 -27.09
C CYS A 323 -8.54 1.04 -25.92
N SER A 324 -9.81 0.71 -26.20
CA SER A 324 -10.80 0.26 -25.22
C SER A 324 -10.58 -1.18 -24.74
N LEU A 325 -9.76 -1.97 -25.43
CA LEU A 325 -9.55 -3.37 -25.06
C LEU A 325 -8.75 -3.46 -23.75
N PRO A 326 -9.23 -4.20 -22.75
CA PRO A 326 -8.49 -4.37 -21.51
C PRO A 326 -7.26 -5.27 -21.73
N GLN A 327 -6.07 -4.79 -21.34
CA GLN A 327 -4.80 -5.52 -21.47
C GLN A 327 -3.91 -5.26 -20.25
N CYS A 328 -2.93 -6.13 -20.03
CA CYS A 328 -1.79 -5.81 -19.19
C CYS A 328 -1.09 -4.53 -19.72
N TYR A 329 -0.20 -3.96 -18.92
CA TYR A 329 0.52 -2.74 -19.32
C TYR A 329 1.88 -2.65 -18.66
N ILE A 330 2.80 -1.95 -19.32
CA ILE A 330 4.18 -1.82 -18.85
C ILE A 330 4.42 -0.34 -18.58
N CYS A 331 4.71 0.00 -17.33
CA CYS A 331 5.09 1.36 -16.95
C CYS A 331 6.60 1.54 -17.00
N GLU A 332 7.02 2.75 -17.32
CA GLU A 332 8.40 3.19 -17.34
C GLU A 332 8.56 4.44 -16.47
N ALA A 333 9.72 4.56 -15.82
CA ALA A 333 10.17 5.73 -15.08
C ALA A 333 11.60 6.09 -15.51
N VAL A 334 11.90 7.38 -15.64
CA VAL A 334 13.26 7.85 -15.94
C VAL A 334 13.93 8.34 -14.66
N ILE A 335 15.09 7.80 -14.31
CA ILE A 335 15.95 8.29 -13.22
C ILE A 335 16.72 9.51 -13.73
N GLY A 336 16.71 10.60 -12.95
CA GLY A 336 17.34 11.88 -13.29
C GLY A 336 18.71 12.07 -12.66
#